data_AF-A0A2H3JSI1-F1
#
_entry.id   AF-A0A2H3JSI1-F1
#
_cell.length_a   1.000
_cell.length_b   1.000
_cell.length_c   1.000
_cell.angle_alpha   90.00
_cell.angle_beta   90.00
_cell.angle_gamma   90.00
#
_symmetry.space_group_name_H-M   'P 1'
#
loop_
_entity.id
_entity.type
_entity.pdbx_description
1 polymer ?
#
loop_
_entity_poly.entity_id
_entity_poly.type
_entity_poly.pdbx_seq_one_letter_code
_entity_poly.pdbx_strand_id
1 'polypeptide(L)'
;MPGRERQALLAQTRHFECKCATCLLPVEEASASDARRVRIRELLKKLEGARFPPRVPMEELEESLRWTREENMRMEEARLLLCGSQVLTIYSDLDAAIQWARDARRVFELIEGKESMNLRKVDDADRVHQMMAAAPRTLRMFSVC
;
A
#
# COMPACT_ATOMS: atom_id res chain seq x y z
N MET A 1 -12.56 0.03 5.25
CA MET A 1 -13.99 -0.23 5.51
C MET A 1 -14.27 0.31 6.89
N PRO A 2 -15.30 1.15 7.07
CA PRO A 2 -15.76 1.62 8.37
C PRO A 2 -16.19 0.50 9.33
N GLY A 3 -16.13 0.72 10.64
CA GLY A 3 -16.38 -0.26 11.68
C GLY A 3 -17.77 -0.86 11.62
N ARG A 4 -18.81 -0.03 11.43
CA ARG A 4 -20.19 -0.50 11.29
C ARG A 4 -20.37 -1.41 10.09
N GLU A 5 -19.82 -1.04 8.94
CA GLU A 5 -19.85 -1.88 7.73
C GLU A 5 -19.07 -3.18 7.93
N ARG A 6 -17.90 -3.13 8.59
CA ARG A 6 -17.13 -4.34 8.93
C ARG A 6 -17.95 -5.29 9.79
N GLN A 7 -18.57 -4.79 10.85
CA GLN A 7 -19.40 -5.60 11.75
C GLN A 7 -20.60 -6.21 11.01
N ALA A 8 -21.32 -5.40 10.22
CA ALA A 8 -22.46 -5.88 9.44
C ALA A 8 -22.05 -6.98 8.46
N LEU A 9 -20.93 -6.80 7.73
CA LEU A 9 -20.43 -7.80 6.81
C LEU A 9 -20.05 -9.11 7.52
N LEU A 10 -19.35 -9.02 8.65
CA LEU A 10 -18.92 -10.21 9.41
C LEU A 10 -20.12 -10.95 10.02
N ALA A 11 -21.11 -10.22 10.56
CA ALA A 11 -22.34 -10.82 11.06
C ALA A 11 -23.13 -11.53 9.95
N GLN A 12 -23.21 -10.93 8.76
CA GLN A 12 -23.94 -11.51 7.62
C GLN A 12 -23.23 -12.70 6.97
N THR A 13 -21.91 -12.60 6.77
CA THR A 13 -21.17 -13.57 5.95
C THR A 13 -20.44 -14.63 6.76
N ARG A 14 -20.12 -14.33 8.03
CA ARG A 14 -19.32 -15.19 8.92
C ARG A 14 -20.00 -15.47 10.25
N HIS A 15 -21.20 -14.94 10.48
CA HIS A 15 -22.03 -15.17 11.67
C HIS A 15 -21.30 -14.91 13.00
N PHE A 16 -20.44 -13.89 13.07
CA PHE A 16 -19.81 -13.47 14.32
C PHE A 16 -19.70 -11.94 14.43
N GLU A 17 -19.63 -11.47 15.67
CA GLU A 17 -19.35 -10.07 15.99
C GLU A 17 -17.89 -9.88 16.38
N CYS A 18 -17.21 -8.92 15.75
CA CYS A 18 -15.82 -8.65 16.07
C CYS A 18 -15.71 -7.83 17.35
N LYS A 19 -14.84 -8.24 18.28
CA LYS A 19 -14.51 -7.46 19.49
C LYS A 19 -13.00 -7.15 19.55
N CYS A 20 -12.37 -6.97 18.38
CA CYS A 20 -10.97 -6.55 18.35
C CYS A 20 -10.79 -5.13 18.91
N ALA A 21 -9.57 -4.76 19.27
CA ALA A 21 -9.25 -3.46 19.85
C ALA A 21 -9.86 -2.28 19.05
N THR A 22 -9.78 -2.30 17.72
CA THR A 22 -10.37 -1.26 16.86
C THR A 22 -11.90 -1.17 16.96
N CYS A 23 -12.59 -2.30 17.16
CA CYS A 23 -14.05 -2.32 17.29
C CYS A 23 -14.54 -1.96 18.69
N LEU A 24 -13.64 -1.90 19.67
CA LEU A 24 -13.92 -1.52 21.06
C LEU A 24 -13.52 -0.08 21.38
N LEU A 25 -13.05 0.68 20.38
CA LEU A 25 -12.68 2.09 20.56
C LEU A 25 -13.90 2.95 20.92
N PRO A 26 -13.69 4.05 21.69
CA PRO A 26 -14.68 5.12 21.82
C PRO A 26 -15.13 5.67 20.46
N VAL A 27 -16.32 6.27 20.41
CA VAL A 27 -16.96 6.69 19.14
C VAL A 27 -16.08 7.65 18.34
N GLU A 28 -15.44 8.60 19.01
CA GLU A 28 -14.57 9.60 18.40
C GLU A 28 -13.32 8.96 17.79
N GLU A 29 -12.67 8.07 18.54
CA GLU A 29 -11.49 7.33 18.08
C GLU A 29 -11.83 6.33 16.96
N ALA A 30 -12.99 5.69 17.06
CA ALA A 30 -13.52 4.81 16.01
C ALA A 30 -13.79 5.59 14.72
N SER A 31 -14.35 6.79 14.81
CA SER A 31 -14.58 7.67 13.66
C SER A 31 -13.27 8.09 12.99
N ALA A 32 -12.25 8.47 13.78
CA ALA A 32 -10.93 8.81 13.26
C ALA A 32 -10.24 7.60 12.59
N SER A 33 -10.33 6.42 13.20
CA SER A 33 -9.82 5.17 12.61
C SER A 33 -10.52 4.85 11.29
N ASP A 34 -11.85 4.97 11.25
CA ASP A 34 -12.61 4.72 10.04
C ASP A 34 -12.26 5.71 8.92
N ALA A 35 -12.06 6.99 9.23
CA ALA A 35 -11.61 7.99 8.27
C ALA A 35 -10.24 7.63 7.66
N ARG A 36 -9.26 7.23 8.48
CA ARG A 36 -7.95 6.75 7.99
C ARG A 36 -8.09 5.53 7.09
N ARG A 37 -8.87 4.53 7.52
CA ARG A 37 -9.11 3.28 6.77
C ARG A 37 -9.83 3.51 5.44
N VAL A 38 -10.67 4.54 5.33
CA VAL A 38 -11.30 4.95 4.07
C VAL A 38 -10.26 5.57 3.15
N ARG A 39 -9.49 6.56 3.63
CA ARG A 39 -8.47 7.25 2.84
C ARG A 39 -7.40 6.29 2.28
N ILE A 40 -6.89 5.37 3.10
CA ILE A 40 -5.94 4.33 2.65
C ILE A 40 -6.51 3.55 1.46
N ARG A 41 -7.79 3.16 1.53
CA ARG A 41 -8.44 2.37 0.48
C ARG A 41 -8.70 3.17 -0.78
N GLU A 42 -9.08 4.43 -0.64
CA GLU A 42 -9.27 5.34 -1.78
C GLU A 42 -7.95 5.56 -2.51
N LEU A 43 -6.86 5.79 -1.78
CA LEU A 43 -5.52 5.92 -2.36
C LEU A 43 -5.08 4.62 -3.06
N LEU A 44 -5.21 3.46 -2.40
CA LEU A 44 -4.89 2.18 -3.03
C LEU A 44 -5.73 1.92 -4.29
N LYS A 45 -7.03 2.21 -4.24
CA LYS A 45 -7.91 2.08 -5.41
C LYS A 45 -7.45 3.00 -6.56
N LYS A 46 -7.03 4.22 -6.26
CA LYS A 46 -6.47 5.16 -7.25
C LYS A 46 -5.17 4.62 -7.85
N LEU A 47 -4.26 4.10 -7.03
CA LEU A 47 -2.96 3.59 -7.46
C LEU A 47 -3.09 2.32 -8.31
N GLU A 48 -3.91 1.36 -7.88
CA GLU A 48 -4.05 0.06 -8.53
C GLU A 48 -4.99 0.08 -9.73
N GLY A 49 -5.96 1.00 -9.75
CA GLY A 49 -6.90 1.15 -10.85
C GLY A 49 -6.31 1.89 -12.06
N ALA A 50 -5.15 2.52 -11.90
CA ALA A 50 -4.52 3.29 -12.97
C ALA A 50 -3.67 2.39 -13.89
N ARG A 51 -3.76 2.60 -15.21
CA ARG A 51 -2.91 1.90 -16.18
C ARG A 51 -1.43 2.24 -16.02
N PHE A 52 -1.15 3.47 -15.59
CA PHE A 52 0.18 3.98 -15.27
C PHE A 52 0.15 4.55 -13.85
N PRO A 53 1.25 4.44 -13.07
CA PRO A 53 1.29 5.02 -11.73
C PRO A 53 0.90 6.50 -11.78
N PRO A 54 -0.14 6.93 -11.05
CA PRO A 54 -0.53 8.33 -11.06
C PRO A 54 0.47 9.13 -10.22
N ARG A 55 0.66 10.40 -10.56
CA ARG A 55 1.44 11.31 -9.71
C ARG A 55 0.69 11.54 -8.39
N VAL A 56 1.33 11.19 -7.29
CA VAL A 56 0.83 11.36 -5.92
C VAL A 56 1.92 12.08 -5.11
N PRO A 57 1.59 13.10 -4.30
CA PRO A 57 2.55 13.73 -3.40
C PRO A 57 3.20 12.71 -2.46
N MET A 58 4.49 12.89 -2.17
CA MET A 58 5.22 11.96 -1.29
C MET A 58 4.61 11.95 0.11
N GLU A 59 4.18 13.11 0.59
CA GLU A 59 3.57 13.29 1.90
C GLU A 59 2.29 12.46 2.05
N GLU A 60 1.49 12.34 0.97
CA GLU A 60 0.26 11.55 0.96
C GLU A 60 0.57 10.04 1.01
N LEU A 61 1.62 9.58 0.33
CA LEU A 61 2.08 8.20 0.37
C LEU A 61 2.63 7.83 1.75
N GLU A 62 3.48 8.68 2.32
CA GLU A 62 4.09 8.46 3.64
C GLU A 62 3.07 8.50 4.77
N GLU A 63 2.12 9.45 4.74
CA GLU A 63 1.03 9.53 5.70
C GLU A 63 0.14 8.29 5.63
N SER A 64 -0.23 7.86 4.43
CA SER A 64 -1.04 6.64 4.26
C SER A 64 -0.28 5.40 4.74
N LEU A 65 1.04 5.32 4.50
CA LEU A 65 1.88 4.24 5.00
C LEU A 65 1.94 4.24 6.52
N ARG A 66 2.10 5.41 7.14
CA ARG A 66 2.03 5.55 8.61
C ARG A 66 0.69 5.05 9.15
N TRP A 67 -0.43 5.46 8.55
CA TRP A 67 -1.76 5.01 8.97
C TRP A 67 -1.95 3.50 8.78
N THR A 68 -1.45 2.88 7.71
CA THR A 68 -1.55 1.41 7.56
C THR A 68 -0.89 0.67 8.73
N ARG A 69 0.24 1.19 9.24
CA ARG A 69 0.93 0.62 10.41
C ARG A 69 0.16 0.84 11.69
N GLU A 70 -0.33 2.06 11.94
CA GLU A 70 -1.16 2.41 13.11
C GLU A 70 -2.44 1.56 13.17
N GLU A 71 -3.06 1.31 12.02
CA GLU A 71 -4.29 0.53 11.89
C GLU A 71 -4.06 -1.00 11.82
N ASN A 72 -2.80 -1.43 11.87
CA ASN A 72 -2.34 -2.81 11.70
C ASN A 72 -2.87 -3.48 10.42
N MET A 73 -2.94 -2.71 9.33
CA MET A 73 -3.43 -3.13 8.02
C MET A 73 -2.28 -3.63 7.15
N ARG A 74 -1.70 -4.76 7.54
CA ARG A 74 -0.46 -5.30 6.93
C ARG A 74 -0.57 -5.58 5.43
N MET A 75 -1.74 -6.04 4.98
CA MET A 75 -1.98 -6.28 3.55
C MET A 75 -1.98 -4.97 2.76
N GLU A 76 -2.66 -3.95 3.28
CA GLU A 76 -2.66 -2.62 2.69
C GLU A 76 -1.30 -1.92 2.79
N GLU A 77 -0.52 -2.14 3.86
CA GLU A 77 0.88 -1.70 3.97
C GLU A 77 1.71 -2.26 2.81
N ALA A 78 1.67 -3.58 2.58
CA ALA A 78 2.43 -4.22 1.51
C ALA A 78 2.05 -3.71 0.13
N ARG A 79 0.74 -3.56 -0.13
CA ARG A 79 0.21 -3.03 -1.40
C ARG A 79 0.63 -1.58 -1.62
N LEU A 80 0.56 -0.76 -0.57
CA LEU A 80 0.93 0.66 -0.67
C LEU A 80 2.43 0.82 -0.90
N LEU A 81 3.27 0.00 -0.26
CA LEU A 81 4.71 -0.03 -0.52
C LEU A 81 5.02 -0.43 -1.97
N LEU A 82 4.33 -1.45 -2.50
CA LEU A 82 4.49 -1.87 -3.90
C LEU A 82 4.05 -0.76 -4.87
N CYS A 83 2.84 -0.25 -4.74
CA CYS A 83 2.35 0.81 -5.61
C CYS A 83 3.17 2.11 -5.47
N GLY A 84 3.55 2.47 -4.24
CA GLY A 84 4.40 3.61 -3.95
C GLY A 84 5.76 3.48 -4.62
N SER A 85 6.38 2.30 -4.59
CA SER A 85 7.65 2.06 -5.31
C SER A 85 7.53 2.36 -6.81
N GLN A 86 6.40 1.99 -7.44
CA GLN A 86 6.15 2.27 -8.86
C GLN A 86 5.99 3.76 -9.14
N VAL A 87 5.32 4.50 -8.24
CA VAL A 87 5.21 5.97 -8.34
C VAL A 87 6.60 6.61 -8.20
N LEU A 88 7.37 6.20 -7.21
CA LEU A 88 8.71 6.75 -6.92
C LEU A 88 9.69 6.52 -8.08
N THR A 89 9.62 5.34 -8.70
CA THR A 89 10.42 5.00 -9.88
C THR A 89 10.22 5.98 -11.05
N ILE A 90 9.02 6.54 -11.20
CA ILE A 90 8.69 7.44 -12.32
C ILE A 90 8.90 8.91 -11.96
N TYR A 91 8.56 9.31 -10.73
CA TYR A 91 8.40 10.72 -10.36
C TYR A 91 9.34 11.20 -9.24
N SER A 92 10.18 10.33 -8.69
CA SER A 92 10.99 10.65 -7.50
C SER A 92 12.35 9.92 -7.52
N ASP A 93 12.84 9.56 -6.34
CA ASP A 93 14.11 8.88 -6.11
C ASP A 93 14.01 7.36 -6.29
N LEU A 94 14.84 6.83 -7.19
CA LEU A 94 14.93 5.40 -7.48
C LEU A 94 15.45 4.59 -6.28
N ASP A 95 16.30 5.16 -5.43
CA ASP A 95 16.80 4.46 -4.25
C ASP A 95 15.67 4.25 -3.24
N ALA A 96 14.83 5.27 -3.05
CA ALA A 96 13.61 5.15 -2.24
C ALA A 96 12.64 4.13 -2.83
N ALA A 97 12.47 4.11 -4.16
CA ALA A 97 11.63 3.13 -4.85
C ALA A 97 12.08 1.68 -4.59
N ILE A 98 13.38 1.42 -4.71
CA ILE A 98 13.97 0.10 -4.44
C ILE A 98 13.74 -0.29 -2.97
N GLN A 99 13.94 0.63 -2.04
CA GLN A 99 13.72 0.35 -0.62
C GLN A 99 12.25 0.00 -0.34
N TRP A 100 11.31 0.73 -0.93
CA TRP A 100 9.88 0.47 -0.76
C TRP A 100 9.48 -0.89 -1.37
N ALA A 101 10.03 -1.27 -2.52
CA ALA A 101 9.80 -2.59 -3.12
C ALA A 101 10.31 -3.73 -2.21
N ARG A 102 11.51 -3.56 -1.62
CA ARG A 102 12.05 -4.53 -0.65
C ARG A 102 11.18 -4.64 0.60
N ASP A 103 10.67 -3.52 1.10
CA ASP A 103 9.77 -3.50 2.24
C ASP A 103 8.46 -4.19 1.91
N ALA A 104 7.87 -3.94 0.73
CA ALA A 104 6.68 -4.63 0.26
C ALA A 104 6.91 -6.15 0.24
N ARG A 105 8.07 -6.59 -0.29
CA ARG A 105 8.45 -8.01 -0.34
C ARG A 105 8.45 -8.64 1.06
N ARG A 106 9.10 -7.99 2.03
CA ARG A 106 9.18 -8.48 3.42
C ARG A 106 7.80 -8.63 4.04
N VAL A 107 6.92 -7.64 3.81
CA VAL A 107 5.56 -7.66 4.39
C VAL A 107 4.68 -8.71 3.71
N PHE A 108 4.72 -8.85 2.37
CA PHE A 108 3.99 -9.91 1.67
C PHE A 108 4.45 -11.31 2.08
N GLU A 109 5.75 -11.53 2.19
CA GLU A 109 6.31 -12.82 2.62
C GLU A 109 5.82 -13.20 4.03
N LEU A 110 5.73 -12.23 4.94
CA LEU A 110 5.22 -12.44 6.29
C LEU A 110 3.73 -12.83 6.31
N ILE A 111 2.90 -12.24 5.45
CA ILE A 111 1.45 -12.42 5.47
C ILE A 111 1.01 -13.66 4.66
N GLU A 112 1.60 -13.86 3.49
CA GLU A 112 1.13 -14.83 2.50
C GLU A 112 2.12 -15.99 2.27
N GLY A 113 3.35 -15.90 2.78
CA GLY A 113 4.41 -16.87 2.55
C GLY A 113 5.13 -16.69 1.21
N LYS A 114 6.23 -17.43 1.02
CA LYS A 114 7.21 -17.24 -0.08
C LYS A 114 6.67 -17.49 -1.49
N GLU A 115 5.59 -18.25 -1.63
CA GLU A 115 5.04 -18.67 -2.93
C GLU A 115 3.84 -17.81 -3.39
N SER A 116 3.58 -16.68 -2.72
CA SER A 116 2.40 -15.87 -3.02
C SER A 116 2.48 -15.18 -4.39
N MET A 117 1.31 -15.00 -5.01
CA MET A 117 1.23 -14.28 -6.29
C MET A 117 1.64 -12.80 -6.14
N ASN A 118 1.42 -12.19 -4.97
CA ASN A 118 1.84 -10.81 -4.75
C ASN A 118 3.36 -10.68 -4.63
N LEU A 119 4.05 -11.68 -4.08
CA LEU A 119 5.52 -11.70 -4.12
C LEU A 119 6.05 -11.71 -5.54
N ARG A 120 5.44 -12.48 -6.45
CA ARG A 120 5.83 -12.47 -7.87
C ARG A 120 5.71 -11.08 -8.49
N LYS A 121 4.63 -10.34 -8.17
CA LYS A 121 4.46 -8.94 -8.63
C LYS A 121 5.53 -8.01 -8.08
N VAL A 122 5.95 -8.21 -6.82
CA VAL A 122 7.04 -7.44 -6.24
C VAL A 122 8.37 -7.77 -6.92
N ASP A 123 8.64 -9.05 -7.18
CA ASP A 123 9.85 -9.48 -7.88
C ASP A 123 9.88 -8.93 -9.32
N ASP A 124 8.74 -8.86 -10.00
CA ASP A 124 8.60 -8.21 -11.31
C ASP A 124 8.95 -6.72 -11.24
N ALA A 125 8.44 -6.02 -10.22
CA ALA A 125 8.74 -4.61 -10.00
C ALA A 125 10.22 -4.37 -9.66
N ASP A 126 10.82 -5.21 -8.82
CA ASP A 126 12.24 -5.12 -8.47
C ASP A 126 13.14 -5.30 -9.70
N ARG A 127 12.79 -6.22 -10.61
CA ARG A 127 13.51 -6.36 -11.89
C ARG A 127 13.47 -5.07 -12.72
N VAL A 128 12.33 -4.39 -12.78
CA VAL A 128 12.22 -3.09 -13.47
C VAL A 128 13.10 -2.04 -12.80
N HIS A 129 13.09 -1.96 -11.47
CA HIS A 129 13.94 -1.01 -10.74
C HIS A 129 15.42 -1.26 -10.99
N GLN A 130 15.86 -2.52 -10.98
CA GLN A 130 17.24 -2.90 -11.28
C GLN A 130 17.63 -2.53 -12.72
N MET A 131 16.75 -2.77 -13.70
CA MET A 131 16.99 -2.36 -15.09
C MET A 131 17.14 -0.84 -15.22
N MET A 132 16.31 -0.05 -14.53
CA MET A 132 16.43 1.41 -14.53
C MET A 132 17.70 1.89 -13.82
N ALA A 133 18.11 1.21 -12.75
CA ALA A 133 19.37 1.48 -12.05
C ALA A 133 20.61 1.10 -12.88
N ALA A 134 20.51 0.15 -13.80
CA ALA A 134 21.59 -0.22 -14.72
C ALA A 134 21.63 0.65 -15.99
N ALA A 135 20.55 1.39 -16.29
CA ALA A 135 20.45 2.17 -17.51
C ALA A 135 21.45 3.36 -17.54
N PRO A 136 22.08 3.65 -18.70
CA PRO A 136 22.93 4.82 -18.90
C PRO A 136 22.21 6.11 -18.50
N ARG A 137 22.92 7.03 -17.85
CA ARG A 137 22.35 8.29 -17.30
C ARG A 137 21.55 9.12 -18.32
N THR A 138 21.88 9.02 -19.61
CA THR A 138 21.16 9.70 -20.71
C THR A 138 19.72 9.24 -20.91
N LEU A 139 19.34 8.06 -20.41
CA LEU A 139 17.98 7.52 -20.50
C LEU A 139 17.15 7.72 -19.23
N ARG A 140 17.75 8.20 -18.13
CA ARG A 140 17.04 8.44 -16.85
C ARG A 140 16.25 9.74 -16.81
N MET A 141 16.35 10.58 -17.84
CA MET A 141 15.75 11.92 -17.88
C MET A 141 14.39 12.02 -18.60
N PHE A 142 13.84 10.94 -19.14
CA PHE A 142 12.53 10.99 -19.81
C PHE A 142 11.39 10.72 -18.83
N SER A 143 11.14 11.68 -17.93
CA SER A 143 9.89 11.75 -17.17
C SER A 143 9.56 13.21 -16.80
N VAL A 144 9.45 14.08 -17.82
CA VAL A 144 8.76 15.36 -17.69
C VAL A 144 8.10 15.69 -19.03
N CYS A 145 6.81 15.36 -19.18
CA CYS A 145 5.82 16.10 -19.95
C CYS A 145 4.47 15.91 -19.24
#